data_AF-A0A2G6DBC3-F1
#
_entry.id   AF-A0A2G6DBC3-F1
#
_cell.length_a   1.000
_cell.length_b   1.000
_cell.length_c   1.000
_cell.angle_alpha   90.00
_cell.angle_beta   90.00
_cell.angle_gamma   90.00
#
_symmetry.space_group_name_H-M   'P 1'
#
loop_
_entity.id
_entity.type
_entity.pdbx_description
1 polymer ?
#
loop_
_entity_poly.entity_id
_entity_poly.type
_entity_poly.pdbx_seq_one_letter_code
_entity_poly.pdbx_strand_id
1 'polypeptide(L)'
;MQATMMLSNNGRYLVKIIPGRWVQEKRRITLKRSPYLLAFKILKNGQLEQVWSMKSESEHGARMFISNDGQSLVTLQNPKQYEDSVLTLFRNGKKMRSYAARAFGIQENHLQILPCDGRHRWVHGKRGSVHYSRGALIIRTVTGSLYKLDMKTGVLTPHN
;
A
#
# COMPACT_ATOMS: atom_id res chain seq x y z
N MET A 1 -12.55 -10.89 -2.05
CA MET A 1 -12.92 -9.52 -1.62
C MET A 1 -11.75 -8.93 -0.83
N GLN A 2 -11.21 -7.79 -1.25
CA GLN A 2 -10.14 -7.11 -0.53
C GLN A 2 -10.74 -6.39 0.68
N ALA A 3 -10.14 -6.51 1.86
CA ALA A 3 -10.66 -5.87 3.06
C ALA A 3 -10.75 -4.35 2.85
N THR A 4 -11.95 -3.79 3.03
CA THR A 4 -12.23 -2.35 2.92
C THR A 4 -11.60 -1.54 4.05
N MET A 5 -10.99 -2.23 5.02
CA MET A 5 -10.35 -1.67 6.21
C MET A 5 -9.05 -2.41 6.52
N MET A 6 -8.09 -1.68 7.06
CA MET A 6 -6.79 -2.18 7.50
C MET A 6 -6.48 -1.59 8.87
N LEU A 7 -6.03 -2.42 9.80
CA LEU A 7 -5.57 -2.01 11.13
C LEU A 7 -4.05 -1.89 11.17
N SER A 8 -3.55 -1.00 12.01
CA SER A 8 -2.14 -1.00 12.42
C SER A 8 -1.82 -2.22 13.27
N ASN A 9 -0.54 -2.60 13.35
CA ASN A 9 -0.12 -3.77 14.13
C ASN A 9 -0.45 -3.65 15.62
N ASN A 10 -0.51 -2.44 16.17
CA ASN A 10 -0.93 -2.19 17.55
C ASN A 10 -2.46 -2.05 17.74
N GLY A 11 -3.25 -2.18 16.66
CA GLY A 11 -4.71 -2.08 16.70
C GLY A 11 -5.27 -0.70 17.05
N ARG A 12 -4.44 0.35 17.14
CA ARG A 12 -4.88 1.71 17.56
C ARG A 12 -5.28 2.61 16.41
N TYR A 13 -4.91 2.25 15.18
CA TYR A 13 -5.19 3.05 14.00
C TYR A 13 -5.79 2.16 12.92
N LEU A 14 -6.68 2.73 12.12
CA LEU A 14 -7.28 2.04 10.99
C LEU A 14 -7.29 2.94 9.75
N VAL A 15 -7.14 2.33 8.59
CA VAL A 15 -7.40 2.97 7.30
C VAL A 15 -8.62 2.33 6.70
N LYS A 16 -9.58 3.15 6.28
CA LYS A 16 -10.77 2.73 5.53
C LYS A 16 -10.69 3.23 4.10
N ILE A 17 -10.93 2.33 3.17
CA ILE A 17 -11.08 2.65 1.76
C ILE A 17 -12.53 3.05 1.53
N ILE A 18 -12.76 4.25 1.01
CA ILE A 18 -14.06 4.69 0.57
C ILE A 18 -14.14 4.53 -0.96
N PRO A 19 -15.00 3.64 -1.48
CA PRO A 19 -15.09 3.42 -2.90
C PRO A 19 -15.59 4.67 -3.64
N GLY A 20 -15.26 4.71 -4.93
CA GLY A 20 -15.81 5.70 -5.83
C GLY A 20 -17.33 5.59 -5.93
N ARG A 21 -17.99 6.71 -6.17
CA ARG A 21 -19.44 6.74 -6.41
C ARG A 21 -19.69 6.88 -7.89
N TRP A 22 -20.29 5.85 -8.48
CA TRP A 22 -20.74 5.84 -9.87
C TRP A 22 -22.23 6.15 -9.92
N VAL A 23 -22.65 6.88 -10.94
CA VAL A 23 -24.06 7.19 -11.18
C VAL A 23 -24.35 6.92 -12.66
N GLN A 24 -25.53 6.36 -12.93
CA GLN A 24 -26.02 6.23 -14.28
C GLN A 24 -26.90 7.44 -14.61
N GLU A 25 -26.51 8.20 -15.61
CA GLU A 25 -27.26 9.34 -16.14
C GLU A 25 -27.66 9.02 -17.58
N LYS A 26 -28.96 8.77 -17.79
CA LYS A 26 -29.52 8.28 -19.05
C LYS A 26 -28.83 6.97 -19.49
N ARG A 27 -28.04 7.01 -20.56
CA ARG A 27 -27.31 5.86 -21.14
C ARG A 27 -25.81 5.86 -20.80
N ARG A 28 -25.33 6.74 -19.90
CA ARG A 28 -23.91 6.84 -19.54
C ARG A 28 -23.71 6.54 -18.05
N ILE A 29 -22.67 5.76 -17.73
CA ILE A 29 -22.18 5.57 -16.37
C ILE A 29 -21.05 6.57 -16.16
N THR A 30 -21.19 7.47 -15.20
CA THR A 30 -20.19 8.50 -14.88
C THR A 30 -19.70 8.34 -13.45
N LEU A 31 -18.40 8.62 -13.25
CA LEU A 31 -17.81 8.65 -11.92
C LEU A 31 -18.13 10.00 -11.26
N LYS A 32 -19.07 10.01 -10.31
CA LYS A 32 -19.46 11.22 -9.57
C LYS A 32 -18.46 11.60 -8.47
N ARG A 33 -17.76 10.62 -7.90
CA ARG A 33 -16.75 10.84 -6.86
C ARG A 33 -15.65 9.79 -6.95
N SER A 34 -14.40 10.23 -7.05
CA SER A 34 -13.23 9.34 -6.99
C SER A 34 -13.12 8.60 -5.64
N PRO A 35 -12.52 7.40 -5.62
CA PRO A 35 -12.21 6.71 -4.37
C PRO A 35 -11.22 7.53 -3.52
N TYR A 36 -11.31 7.38 -2.21
CA TYR A 36 -10.41 8.03 -1.26
C TYR A 36 -10.19 7.18 -0.02
N LEU A 37 -9.12 7.48 0.71
CA LEU A 37 -8.74 6.81 1.94
C LEU A 37 -8.98 7.74 3.12
N LEU A 38 -9.45 7.17 4.22
CA LEU A 38 -9.58 7.84 5.52
C LEU A 38 -8.78 7.07 6.55
N ALA A 39 -7.96 7.76 7.33
CA ALA A 39 -7.33 7.17 8.51
C ALA A 39 -7.96 7.68 9.79
N PHE A 40 -8.11 6.77 10.74
CA PHE A 40 -8.66 7.05 12.06
C PHE A 40 -7.77 6.51 13.16
N LYS A 41 -7.82 7.19 14.30
CA LYS A 41 -7.37 6.70 15.58
C LYS A 41 -8.58 6.12 16.32
N ILE A 42 -8.40 4.94 16.90
CA ILE A 42 -9.41 4.28 17.73
C ILE A 42 -9.20 4.76 19.17
N LEU A 43 -10.17 5.53 19.68
CA LEU A 43 -10.14 6.06 21.03
C LEU A 43 -10.48 4.96 22.06
N LYS A 44 -10.17 5.21 23.34
CA LYS A 44 -10.40 4.23 24.42
C LYS A 44 -11.87 3.81 24.55
N ASN A 45 -12.80 4.70 24.21
CA ASN A 45 -14.25 4.46 24.21
C ASN A 45 -14.76 3.82 22.91
N GLY A 46 -13.87 3.42 21.99
CA GLY A 46 -14.22 2.84 20.69
C GLY A 46 -14.61 3.84 19.61
N GLN A 47 -14.65 5.15 19.91
CA GLN A 47 -14.92 6.17 18.90
C GLN A 47 -13.74 6.31 17.93
N LEU A 48 -14.05 6.75 16.71
CA LEU A 48 -13.07 6.97 15.66
C LEU A 48 -12.80 8.47 15.50
N GLU A 49 -11.55 8.86 15.69
CA GLU A 49 -11.08 10.22 15.43
C GLU A 49 -10.32 10.25 14.11
N GLN A 50 -10.79 11.03 13.13
CA GLN A 50 -10.12 11.11 11.83
C GLN A 50 -8.76 11.82 11.96
N VAL A 51 -7.71 11.19 11.44
CA VAL A 51 -6.33 11.71 11.48
C VAL A 51 -5.98 12.39 10.16
N TRP A 52 -6.29 11.76 9.04
CA TRP A 52 -6.04 12.31 7.70
C TRP A 52 -6.95 11.66 6.67
N SER A 53 -7.03 12.30 5.51
CA SER A 53 -7.72 11.78 4.32
C SER A 53 -6.86 12.04 3.07
N MET A 54 -7.01 11.19 2.06
CA MET A 54 -6.32 11.38 0.78
C MET A 54 -7.10 10.77 -0.38
N LYS A 55 -6.96 11.31 -1.58
CA LYS A 55 -7.47 10.65 -2.79
C LYS A 55 -6.74 9.32 -2.99
N SER A 56 -7.46 8.29 -3.40
CA SER A 56 -6.85 7.00 -3.72
C SER A 56 -6.31 7.06 -5.15
N GLU A 57 -4.99 7.06 -5.30
CA GLU A 57 -4.33 7.01 -6.60
C GLU A 57 -4.25 5.57 -7.16
N SER A 58 -4.41 4.55 -6.31
CA SER A 58 -4.25 3.15 -6.71
C SER A 58 -5.53 2.54 -7.25
N GLU A 59 -5.41 1.89 -8.41
CA GLU A 59 -6.36 0.89 -8.91
C GLU A 59 -6.52 -0.26 -7.90
N HIS A 60 -7.66 -0.94 -7.96
CA HIS A 60 -7.98 -2.07 -7.09
C HIS A 60 -6.84 -3.11 -7.07
N GLY A 61 -6.42 -3.57 -5.88
CA GLY A 61 -5.42 -4.64 -5.73
C GLY A 61 -4.13 -4.27 -5.00
N ALA A 62 -3.88 -2.99 -4.67
CA ALA A 62 -2.73 -2.59 -3.88
C ALA A 62 -2.79 -3.18 -2.45
N ARG A 63 -1.68 -3.75 -1.97
CA ARG A 63 -1.54 -4.06 -0.53
C ARG A 63 -1.19 -2.76 0.19
N MET A 64 -1.68 -2.60 1.41
CA MET A 64 -1.42 -1.40 2.19
C MET A 64 -0.93 -1.78 3.59
N PHE A 65 -0.19 -0.86 4.23
CA PHE A 65 0.30 -0.97 5.60
C PHE A 65 0.26 0.40 6.27
N ILE A 66 -0.39 0.51 7.42
CA ILE A 66 -0.38 1.74 8.24
C ILE A 66 0.59 1.60 9.41
N SER A 67 1.34 2.67 9.71
CA SER A 67 2.25 2.72 10.85
C SER A 67 1.53 2.71 12.19
N ASN A 68 2.24 2.32 13.24
CA ASN A 68 1.68 2.25 14.60
C ASN A 68 1.38 3.61 15.24
N ASP A 69 1.88 4.71 14.68
CA ASP A 69 1.53 6.09 15.06
C ASP A 69 0.39 6.67 14.19
N GLY A 70 -0.08 5.89 13.20
CA GLY A 70 -1.13 6.27 12.27
C GLY A 70 -0.75 7.35 11.25
N GLN A 71 0.49 7.86 11.26
CA GLN A 71 0.88 8.97 10.38
C GLN A 71 1.27 8.52 8.98
N SER A 72 1.81 7.31 8.84
CA SER A 72 2.37 6.83 7.58
C SER A 72 1.57 5.68 7.00
N LEU A 73 1.39 5.71 5.69
CA LEU A 73 0.78 4.66 4.89
C LEU A 73 1.77 4.22 3.83
N VAL A 74 2.04 2.93 3.72
CA VAL A 74 2.72 2.35 2.57
C VAL A 74 1.71 1.62 1.71
N THR A 75 1.72 1.92 0.42
CA THR A 75 1.04 1.12 -0.59
C THR A 75 2.09 0.32 -1.34
N LEU A 76 1.80 -0.94 -1.57
CA LEU A 76 2.57 -1.81 -2.43
C LEU A 76 1.68 -2.23 -3.60
N GLN A 77 2.21 -2.13 -4.81
CA GLN A 77 1.54 -2.53 -6.05
C GLN A 77 2.39 -3.52 -6.82
N ASN A 78 1.74 -4.36 -7.63
CA ASN A 78 2.46 -5.21 -8.57
C ASN A 78 2.91 -4.34 -9.76
N PRO A 79 4.22 -4.29 -10.08
CA PRO A 79 4.68 -3.56 -11.26
C PRO A 79 4.13 -4.21 -12.54
N LYS A 80 3.73 -3.40 -13.53
CA LYS A 80 3.51 -3.85 -14.91
C LYS A 80 4.79 -3.66 -15.75
N GLN A 81 5.63 -2.70 -15.38
CA GLN A 81 6.90 -2.37 -16.03
C GLN A 81 8.00 -2.16 -15.00
N TYR A 82 9.26 -2.20 -15.44
CA TYR A 82 10.42 -2.07 -14.55
C TYR A 82 10.52 -0.74 -13.83
N GLU A 83 10.06 0.31 -14.51
CA GLU A 83 10.02 1.68 -14.01
C GLU A 83 8.76 1.99 -13.20
N ASP A 84 7.81 1.06 -13.13
CA ASP A 84 6.59 1.27 -12.37
C ASP A 84 6.88 1.36 -10.88
N SER A 85 6.20 2.30 -10.23
CA SER A 85 6.19 2.40 -8.78
C SER A 85 5.59 1.14 -8.16
N VAL A 86 6.40 0.42 -7.38
CA VAL A 86 5.97 -0.77 -6.64
C VAL A 86 5.69 -0.47 -5.19
N LEU A 87 6.32 0.57 -4.64
CA LEU A 87 6.17 1.00 -3.27
C LEU A 87 5.98 2.50 -3.23
N THR A 88 4.90 2.96 -2.62
CA THR A 88 4.71 4.39 -2.34
C THR A 88 4.47 4.59 -0.85
N LEU A 89 5.26 5.50 -0.26
CA LEU A 89 5.09 5.96 1.11
C LEU A 89 4.32 7.28 1.10
N PHE A 90 3.29 7.34 1.92
CA PHE A 90 2.53 8.54 2.25
C PHE A 90 2.70 8.86 3.73
N ARG A 91 2.65 10.15 4.07
CA ARG A 91 2.61 10.65 5.43
C ARG A 91 1.55 11.74 5.57
N ASN A 92 0.67 11.60 6.54
CA ASN A 92 -0.47 12.50 6.79
C ASN A 92 -1.29 12.75 5.51
N GLY A 93 -1.55 11.67 4.74
CA GLY A 93 -2.28 11.74 3.47
C GLY A 93 -1.52 12.32 2.28
N LYS A 94 -0.25 12.68 2.42
CA LYS A 94 0.59 13.24 1.34
C LYS A 94 1.65 12.25 0.90
N LYS A 95 1.85 12.13 -0.42
CA LYS A 95 2.92 11.29 -0.99
C LYS A 95 4.29 11.84 -0.56
N MET A 96 5.10 10.98 0.04
CA MET A 96 6.46 11.30 0.47
C MET A 96 7.49 10.81 -0.54
N ARG A 97 7.47 9.50 -0.83
CA ARG A 97 8.43 8.84 -1.72
C ARG A 97 7.77 7.70 -2.47
N SER A 98 8.35 7.39 -3.61
CA SER A 98 7.91 6.31 -4.50
C SER A 98 9.14 5.58 -5.01
N TYR A 99 9.09 4.26 -5.00
CA TYR A 99 10.18 3.37 -5.38
C TYR A 99 9.71 2.46 -6.50
N ALA A 100 10.45 2.48 -7.61
CA ALA A 100 10.23 1.56 -8.72
C ALA A 100 10.85 0.18 -8.43
N ALA A 101 10.50 -0.83 -9.23
CA ALA A 101 11.00 -2.20 -9.05
C ALA A 101 12.53 -2.27 -9.04
N ARG A 102 13.20 -1.46 -9.88
CA ARG A 102 14.67 -1.33 -9.93
C ARG A 102 15.35 -0.98 -8.60
N ALA A 103 14.65 -0.25 -7.72
CA ALA A 103 15.19 0.13 -6.42
C ALA A 103 15.41 -1.07 -5.48
N PHE A 104 14.81 -2.22 -5.82
CA PHE A 104 14.89 -3.47 -5.07
C PHE A 104 15.87 -4.48 -5.70
N GLY A 105 16.75 -4.04 -6.60
CA GLY A 105 17.70 -4.91 -7.29
C GLY A 105 17.03 -6.01 -8.13
N ILE A 106 15.75 -5.83 -8.46
CA ILE A 106 15.02 -6.71 -9.37
C ILE A 106 15.58 -6.45 -10.77
N GLN A 107 15.91 -7.49 -11.53
CA GLN A 107 16.30 -7.34 -12.93
C GLN A 107 15.04 -7.26 -13.80
N GLU A 108 15.10 -6.53 -14.91
CA GLU A 108 13.95 -6.31 -15.81
C GLU A 108 13.31 -7.63 -16.29
N ASN A 109 14.15 -8.60 -16.67
CA ASN A 109 13.74 -9.95 -17.10
C ASN A 109 13.05 -10.78 -16.00
N HIS A 110 13.12 -10.38 -14.73
CA HIS A 110 12.47 -11.07 -13.62
C HIS A 110 11.05 -10.56 -13.35
N LEU A 111 10.57 -9.52 -14.04
CA LEU A 111 9.18 -9.02 -13.93
C LEU A 111 8.20 -9.91 -14.71
N GLN A 112 8.04 -11.17 -14.34
CA GLN A 112 7.01 -12.01 -14.97
C GLN A 112 5.63 -11.70 -14.36
N ILE A 113 4.80 -11.00 -15.14
CA ILE A 113 3.37 -10.84 -14.91
C ILE A 113 2.71 -12.18 -15.25
N LEU A 114 2.37 -12.97 -14.23
CA LEU A 114 1.54 -14.16 -14.44
C LEU A 114 0.10 -13.72 -14.80
N PRO A 115 -0.55 -14.33 -15.81
CA PRO A 115 -1.94 -14.04 -16.15
C PRO A 115 -2.88 -14.36 -14.99
N CYS A 116 -4.02 -13.66 -15.03
CA CYS A 116 -4.94 -13.40 -13.93
C CYS A 116 -5.75 -14.63 -13.48
N ASP A 117 -5.12 -15.51 -12.69
CA ASP A 117 -5.79 -16.69 -12.15
C ASP A 117 -5.41 -16.90 -10.66
N GLY A 118 -5.94 -16.02 -9.80
CA GLY A 118 -6.33 -16.42 -8.45
C GLY A 118 -5.32 -16.34 -7.31
N ARG A 119 -4.01 -16.03 -7.49
CA ARG A 119 -3.11 -15.77 -6.34
C ARG A 119 -2.05 -14.72 -6.67
N HIS A 120 -2.26 -13.49 -6.22
CA HIS A 120 -1.29 -12.39 -6.31
C HIS A 120 0.08 -12.80 -5.72
N ARG A 121 1.05 -13.08 -6.59
CA ARG A 121 2.45 -13.34 -6.24
C ARG A 121 3.27 -12.11 -6.60
N TRP A 122 4.16 -11.71 -5.70
CA TRP A 122 4.99 -10.51 -5.78
C TRP A 122 6.17 -10.68 -6.76
N VAL A 123 5.95 -11.43 -7.86
CA VAL A 123 6.93 -12.15 -8.70
C VAL A 123 7.26 -13.57 -8.13
N HIS A 124 7.70 -14.50 -8.98
CA HIS A 124 7.59 -15.98 -8.85
C HIS A 124 7.72 -16.64 -7.45
N GLY A 125 6.77 -17.54 -7.16
CA GLY A 125 6.96 -18.76 -6.37
C GLY A 125 7.10 -18.66 -4.84
N LYS A 126 7.61 -17.56 -4.28
CA LYS A 126 7.79 -17.40 -2.83
C LYS A 126 6.93 -16.27 -2.26
N ARG A 127 6.33 -16.48 -1.08
CA ARG A 127 5.58 -15.43 -0.37
C ARG A 127 6.58 -14.39 0.14
N GLY A 128 6.67 -13.24 -0.51
CA GLY A 128 7.23 -12.04 0.11
C GLY A 128 6.43 -11.75 1.39
N SER A 129 7.14 -11.56 2.51
CA SER A 129 6.55 -11.13 3.78
C SER A 129 6.85 -9.67 4.00
N VAL A 130 5.86 -8.97 4.56
CA VAL A 130 5.99 -7.60 5.01
C VAL A 130 5.72 -7.60 6.49
N HIS A 131 6.68 -7.15 7.29
CA HIS A 131 6.52 -7.06 8.74
C HIS A 131 6.92 -5.68 9.23
N TYR A 132 6.12 -5.13 10.14
CA TYR A 132 6.41 -3.86 10.78
C TYR A 132 7.21 -4.11 12.05
N SER A 133 8.42 -3.56 12.13
CA SER A 133 9.27 -3.63 13.31
C SER A 133 9.91 -2.27 13.57
N ARG A 134 9.75 -1.75 14.79
CA ARG A 134 10.43 -0.55 15.31
C ARG A 134 10.41 0.67 14.36
N GLY A 135 9.24 1.01 13.80
CA GLY A 135 9.09 2.18 12.93
C GLY A 135 9.53 1.96 11.48
N ALA A 136 9.89 0.74 11.12
CA ALA A 136 10.27 0.38 9.76
C ALA A 136 9.40 -0.74 9.20
N LEU A 137 9.26 -0.74 7.88
CA LEU A 137 8.67 -1.82 7.11
C LEU A 137 9.78 -2.69 6.53
N ILE A 138 9.81 -3.97 6.91
CA ILE A 138 10.73 -4.96 6.33
C ILE A 138 10.04 -5.59 5.14
N ILE A 139 10.72 -5.58 3.99
CA ILE A 139 10.22 -6.04 2.70
C ILE A 139 11.15 -7.14 2.21
N ARG A 140 10.62 -8.36 2.05
CA ARG A 140 11.35 -9.45 1.40
C ARG A 140 10.96 -9.55 -0.07
N THR A 141 11.94 -9.40 -0.96
CA THR A 141 11.77 -9.61 -2.40
C THR A 141 11.74 -11.10 -2.72
N VAL A 142 11.42 -11.41 -3.97
CA VAL A 142 11.35 -12.80 -4.48
C VAL A 142 12.71 -13.46 -4.61
N THR A 143 13.77 -12.67 -4.80
CA THR A 143 15.16 -13.14 -4.79
C THR A 143 15.63 -13.50 -3.37
N GLY A 144 14.82 -13.22 -2.35
CA GLY A 144 15.18 -13.41 -0.95
C GLY A 144 15.86 -12.18 -0.33
N SER A 145 16.20 -11.17 -1.13
CA SER A 145 16.77 -9.92 -0.66
C SER A 145 15.81 -9.22 0.30
N LEU A 146 16.36 -8.68 1.37
CA LEU A 146 15.61 -8.00 2.41
C LEU A 146 15.92 -6.50 2.33
N TYR A 147 14.87 -5.70 2.45
CA TYR A 147 14.96 -4.24 2.48
C TYR A 147 14.22 -3.71 3.70
N LYS A 148 14.75 -2.65 4.29
CA LYS A 148 14.15 -1.90 5.38
C LYS A 148 13.78 -0.52 4.87
N LEU A 149 12.50 -0.20 4.93
CA LEU A 149 11.97 1.14 4.69
C LEU A 149 11.71 1.82 6.03
N ASP A 150 12.41 2.91 6.31
CA ASP A 150 12.09 3.79 7.43
C ASP A 150 10.79 4.57 7.12
N MET A 151 9.77 4.39 7.95
CA MET A 151 8.43 4.96 7.68
C MET A 151 8.34 6.46 7.98
N LYS A 152 9.32 7.04 8.67
CA LYS A 152 9.38 8.45 9.04
C LYS A 152 10.12 9.27 7.99
N THR A 153 11.26 8.76 7.53
CA THR A 153 12.16 9.42 6.56
C THR A 153 11.90 8.97 5.13
N GLY A 154 11.32 7.79 4.97
CA GLY A 154 11.12 7.13 3.69
C GLY A 154 12.37 6.52 3.10
N VAL A 155 13.50 6.50 3.81
CA VAL A 155 14.75 5.91 3.31
C VAL A 155 14.61 4.39 3.20
N LEU A 156 14.98 3.85 2.04
CA LEU A 156 15.03 2.42 1.76
C LEU A 156 16.48 1.95 1.80
N THR A 157 16.77 0.91 2.58
CA THR A 157 18.11 0.34 2.75
C THR A 157 18.08 -1.18 2.62
N PRO A 158 19.13 -1.82 2.09
CA PRO A 158 19.32 -3.27 2.23
C PRO A 158 19.32 -3.67 3.72
N HIS A 159 18.73 -4.80 4.05
CA HIS A 159 18.63 -5.33 5.40
C HIS A 159 19.22 -6.74 5.40
N ASN A 160 20.42 -6.90 5.97
CA ASN A 160 21.08 -8.20 6.09
C ASN A 160 20.46 -9.06 7.18
#